data_AF-A0A6B3H136-F1
#
_entry.id   AF-A0A6B3H136-F1
#
_cell.length_a   1.000
_cell.length_b   1.000
_cell.length_c   1.000
_cell.angle_alpha   90.00
_cell.angle_beta   90.00
_cell.angle_gamma   90.00
#
_symmetry.space_group_name_H-M   'P 1'
#
loop_
_entity.id
_entity.type
_entity.pdbx_description
1 polymer ?
#
loop_
_entity_poly.entity_id
_entity_poly.type
_entity_poly.pdbx_seq_one_letter_code
_entity_poly.pdbx_strand_id
1 'polypeptide(L)' 'MEPITLTTRRLLLRPFGPQDTYRVHAACQDPDIQRWTVIPSPYRLTDAELFTAKLSPAGWRDDSAY' A
#
# COMPACT_ATOMS: atom_id res chain seq x y z
N MET A 1 6.14 15.47 -1.93
CA MET A 1 4.99 15.94 -2.74
C MET A 1 3.71 15.91 -1.92
N GLU A 2 2.74 16.78 -2.23
CA GLU A 2 1.40 16.72 -1.61
C GLU A 2 0.62 15.51 -2.14
N PRO A 3 -0.03 14.69 -1.28
CA PRO A 3 -0.73 13.50 -1.75
C PRO A 3 -1.98 13.81 -2.59
N ILE A 4 -2.13 13.12 -3.72
CA ILE A 4 -3.23 13.36 -4.68
C ILE A 4 -4.26 12.23 -4.61
N THR A 5 -5.55 12.58 -4.69
CA THR A 5 -6.64 11.62 -4.90
C THR A 5 -7.15 11.73 -6.33
N LEU A 6 -7.25 10.59 -7.02
CA LEU A 6 -7.79 10.48 -8.37
C LEU A 6 -9.15 9.81 -8.34
N THR A 7 -10.12 10.41 -9.02
CA THR A 7 -11.49 9.88 -9.08
C THR A 7 -11.89 9.63 -10.52
N THR A 8 -12.43 8.44 -10.78
CA THR A 8 -13.09 8.07 -12.04
C THR A 8 -14.56 7.75 -11.76
N ARG A 9 -15.32 7.40 -12.80
CA ARG A 9 -16.72 6.95 -12.63
C ARG A 9 -16.87 5.75 -11.68
N ARG A 10 -15.85 4.88 -11.57
CA ARG A 10 -15.95 3.61 -10.83
C ARG A 10 -14.96 3.48 -9.67
N LEU A 11 -13.90 4.28 -9.67
CA LEU A 11 -12.76 4.09 -8.77
C LEU A 11 -12.36 5.42 -8.14
N LEU A 12 -11.97 5.34 -6.87
CA LEU A 12 -11.23 6.36 -6.15
C LEU A 12 -9.87 5.78 -5.81
N LEU A 13 -8.80 6.40 -6.29
CA LEU A 13 -7.43 6.04 -5.97
C LEU A 13 -6.86 7.12 -5.07
N ARG A 14 -6.34 6.71 -3.92
CA ARG A 14 -5.70 7.59 -2.94
C ARG A 14 -4.48 6.88 -2.35
N PRO A 15 -3.51 7.63 -1.80
CA PRO A 15 -2.44 7.06 -1.01
C PRO A 15 -2.96 6.12 0.07
N PHE A 16 -2.21 5.07 0.35
CA PHE A 16 -2.50 4.17 1.46
C PHE A 16 -2.30 4.88 2.80
N GLY A 17 -3.21 4.61 3.73
CA GLY A 17 -3.10 5.06 5.13
C GLY A 17 -3.40 3.92 6.11
N PRO A 18 -3.21 4.12 7.43
CA PRO A 18 -3.35 3.07 8.45
C PRO A 18 -4.71 2.33 8.43
N GLN A 19 -5.77 2.98 7.95
CA GLN A 19 -7.09 2.38 7.77
C GLN A 19 -7.12 1.23 6.73
N ASP A 20 -6.09 1.11 5.90
CA ASP A 20 -6.01 0.13 4.82
C ASP A 20 -5.23 -1.13 5.20
N THR A 21 -4.57 -1.16 6.36
CA THR A 21 -3.68 -2.25 6.81
C THR A 21 -4.27 -3.63 6.57
N TYR A 22 -5.49 -3.87 7.06
CA TYR A 22 -6.11 -5.19 6.96
C TYR A 22 -6.46 -5.58 5.52
N ARG A 23 -6.84 -4.61 4.68
CA ARG A 23 -7.14 -4.86 3.26
C ARG A 23 -5.87 -5.14 2.46
N VAL A 24 -4.80 -4.38 2.72
CA VAL A 24 -3.47 -4.62 2.12
C VAL A 24 -2.95 -5.99 2.54
N HIS A 25 -2.98 -6.31 3.84
CA HIS A 25 -2.57 -7.62 4.35
C HIS A 25 -3.34 -8.75 3.67
N ALA A 26 -4.67 -8.63 3.58
CA ALA A 26 -5.53 -9.65 2.95
C ALA A 26 -5.21 -9.83 1.46
N ALA A 27 -5.01 -8.74 0.71
CA ALA A 27 -4.61 -8.82 -0.69
C ALA A 27 -3.25 -9.54 -0.83
N CYS A 28 -2.27 -9.17 -0.02
CA CYS A 28 -0.94 -9.76 -0.05
C CYS A 28 -0.88 -11.22 0.41
N GLN A 29 -1.97 -11.82 0.92
CA GLN A 29 -2.03 -13.26 1.16
C GLN A 29 -2.19 -14.08 -0.14
N ASP A 30 -2.48 -13.41 -1.26
CA ASP A 30 -2.54 -14.06 -2.57
C ASP A 30 -1.14 -14.55 -2.99
N PRO A 31 -0.96 -15.86 -3.25
CA PRO A 31 0.34 -16.41 -3.65
C PRO A 31 0.85 -15.84 -4.98
N ASP A 32 -0.03 -15.45 -5.90
CA ASP A 32 0.40 -14.85 -7.17
C ASP A 32 0.94 -13.44 -6.96
N ILE A 33 0.39 -12.68 -6.01
CA ILE A 33 0.94 -11.37 -5.62
C ILE A 33 2.33 -11.55 -5.00
N GLN A 34 2.50 -12.48 -4.05
CA GLN A 34 3.82 -12.70 -3.43
C GLN A 34 4.85 -13.28 -4.41
N ARG A 35 4.42 -14.04 -5.43
CA ARG A 35 5.31 -14.60 -6.44
C ARG A 35 5.82 -13.57 -7.43
N TRP A 36 5.00 -12.60 -7.82
CA TRP A 36 5.28 -11.68 -8.92
C TRP A 36 5.60 -10.25 -8.49
N THR A 37 5.54 -9.93 -7.20
CA THR A 37 5.93 -8.62 -6.66
C THR A 37 7.13 -8.73 -5.73
N VAL A 38 7.66 -7.59 -5.28
CA VAL A 38 8.85 -7.49 -4.42
C VAL A 38 8.52 -7.36 -2.92
N ILE A 39 7.29 -7.70 -2.53
CA ILE A 39 6.88 -7.65 -1.13
C ILE A 39 7.52 -8.81 -0.33
N PRO A 40 7.69 -8.67 1.00
CA PRO A 40 8.17 -9.77 1.84
C PRO A 40 7.33 -11.04 1.68
N SER A 41 7.96 -12.21 1.74
CA SER A 41 7.29 -13.52 1.80
C SER A 41 7.86 -14.36 2.94
N PRO A 42 7.02 -14.83 3.90
CA PRO A 42 5.58 -14.57 3.99
C PRO A 42 5.28 -13.10 4.38
N TYR A 43 4.25 -12.51 3.77
CA TYR A 43 3.81 -11.15 4.07
C TYR A 43 2.98 -11.11 5.36
N ARG A 44 3.51 -10.47 6.40
CA ARG A 44 2.90 -10.40 7.74
C ARG A 44 2.03 -9.16 7.90
N LEU A 45 1.13 -9.17 8.90
CA LEU A 45 0.33 -8.00 9.26
C LEU A 45 1.21 -6.78 9.60
N THR A 46 2.34 -7.00 10.28
CA THR A 46 3.31 -5.95 10.61
C THR A 46 3.95 -5.32 9.37
N ASP A 47 4.07 -6.05 8.26
CA ASP A 47 4.58 -5.53 7.00
C ASP A 47 3.55 -4.58 6.37
N ALA A 48 2.26 -4.94 6.45
CA ALA A 48 1.16 -4.06 6.04
C ALA A 48 1.11 -2.78 6.88
N GLU A 49 1.20 -2.90 8.21
CA GLU A 49 1.21 -1.75 9.13
C GLU A 49 2.37 -0.81 8.82
N LEU A 50 3.57 -1.35 8.61
CA LEU A 50 4.75 -0.58 8.22
C LEU A 50 4.51 0.15 6.89
N PHE A 51 3.98 -0.55 5.89
CA PHE A 51 3.72 0.02 4.58
C PHE A 51 2.71 1.17 4.64
N THR A 52 1.54 0.95 5.24
CA THR A 52 0.44 1.91 5.23
C THR A 52 0.65 3.09 6.18
N ALA A 53 1.37 2.90 7.30
CA ALA A 53 1.59 3.96 8.29
C ALA A 53 2.88 4.75 8.05
N LYS A 54 3.89 4.16 7.39
CA LYS A 54 5.22 4.78 7.23
C LYS A 54 5.68 4.86 5.79
N LEU A 55 5.78 3.74 5.08
CA LEU A 55 6.44 3.71 3.77
C LEU A 55 5.66 4.49 2.70
N SER A 56 4.35 4.26 2.57
CA SER A 56 3.50 5.00 1.63
C SER A 56 3.50 6.51 1.93
N PRO A 57 3.21 6.97 3.17
CA PRO A 57 3.29 8.41 3.48
C PRO A 57 4.67 9.04 3.27
N ALA A 58 5.76 8.31 3.55
CA ALA A 58 7.11 8.79 3.30
C ALA A 58 7.43 8.89 1.81
N GLY A 59 7.06 7.88 1.02
CA GLY A 59 7.22 7.89 -0.44
C GLY A 59 6.58 9.11 -1.09
N TRP A 60 5.36 9.43 -0.68
CA TRP A 60 4.66 10.64 -1.12
C TRP A 60 5.36 11.92 -0.66
N ARG A 61 5.74 12.03 0.63
CA ARG A 61 6.43 13.22 1.18
C ARG A 61 7.74 13.49 0.44
N ASP A 62 8.52 12.43 0.23
CA ASP A 62 9.87 12.49 -0.31
C ASP A 62 9.90 12.44 -1.85
N ASP A 63 8.73 12.31 -2.47
CA ASP A 63 8.55 12.25 -3.94
C ASP A 63 9.34 11.10 -4.59
N SER A 64 9.31 9.92 -3.95
CA SER A 64 10.13 8.76 -4.32
C SER A 64 9.32 7.50 -4.66
N ALA A 65 8.09 7.39 -4.16
CA ALA A 65 7.17 6.28 -4.41
C ALA A 65 5.71 6.71 -4.14
N TYR A 66 4.74 6.18 -4.92
CA TYR A 66 3.32 6.57 -4.85
C TYR A 66 2.37 5.40 -4.65
#